data_AF-A0A4D4JQY0-F1
#
_entry.id   AF-A0A4D4JQY0-F1
#
_cell.length_a   1.000
_cell.length_b   1.000
_cell.length_c   1.000
_cell.angle_alpha   90.00
_cell.angle_beta   90.00
_cell.angle_gamma   90.00
#
_symmetry.space_group_name_H-M   'P 1'
#
loop_
_entity.id
_entity.type
_entity.pdbx_description
1 polymer ?
#
loop_
_entity_poly.entity_id
_entity_poly.type
_entity_poly.pdbx_seq_one_letter_code
_entity_poly.pdbx_strand_id
1 'polypeptide(L)' 'MAAIRVPRATGRPRTRPDMVLADKAYSSRAIRHHLRRRGIRAVIPVPADQAAHRRRRGSRGGRPPAFDNYSHP' A
#
# COMPACT_ATOMS: atom_id res chain seq x y z
N MET A 1 -9.69 -14.48 30.97
CA MET A 1 -9.30 -13.97 29.64
C MET A 1 -9.74 -12.52 29.51
N ALA A 2 -8.82 -11.58 29.35
CA ALA A 2 -9.16 -10.16 29.19
C ALA A 2 -9.38 -9.85 27.69
N ALA A 3 -10.56 -9.34 27.33
CA ALA A 3 -10.87 -8.91 25.97
C ALA A 3 -10.47 -7.44 25.76
N ILE A 4 -9.72 -7.17 24.70
CA ILE A 4 -9.38 -5.80 24.30
C ILE A 4 -10.61 -5.15 23.65
N ARG A 5 -11.11 -4.05 24.21
CA ARG A 5 -12.15 -3.21 23.60
C ARG A 5 -11.50 -2.10 22.79
N VAL A 6 -11.79 -2.06 21.48
CA VAL A 6 -11.40 -0.95 20.61
C VAL A 6 -12.60 -0.02 20.44
N PRO A 7 -12.50 1.26 20.83
CA PRO A 7 -13.56 2.24 20.59
C PRO A 7 -13.84 2.35 19.08
N ARG A 8 -15.11 2.25 18.69
CA ARG A 8 -15.53 2.43 17.29
C ARG A 8 -16.36 3.70 17.15
N ALA A 9 -16.16 4.41 16.05
CA ALA A 9 -17.06 5.50 15.68
C ALA A 9 -18.51 4.98 15.59
N THR A 10 -19.45 5.76 16.11
CA THR A 10 -20.88 5.48 16.01
C THR A 10 -21.40 5.91 14.64
N GLY A 11 -22.29 5.11 14.03
CA GLY A 11 -22.86 5.39 12.70
C GLY A 11 -22.31 4.49 11.58
N ARG A 12 -22.55 4.88 10.32
CA ARG A 12 -22.21 4.06 9.14
C ARG A 12 -20.69 3.97 8.96
N PRO A 13 -20.11 2.77 8.78
CA PRO A 13 -18.68 2.63 8.52
C PRO A 13 -18.22 3.45 7.32
N ARG A 14 -17.05 4.10 7.45
CA ARG A 14 -16.40 4.76 6.31
C ARG A 14 -16.10 3.71 5.24
N THR A 15 -16.58 3.95 4.03
CA THR A 15 -16.29 3.06 2.88
C THR A 15 -14.98 3.42 2.20
N ARG A 16 -14.50 4.67 2.33
CA ARG A 16 -13.28 5.20 1.72
C ARG A 16 -12.36 5.84 2.78
N PRO A 17 -11.26 5.17 3.16
CA PRO A 17 -10.23 5.77 4.01
C PRO A 17 -9.36 6.74 3.21
N ASP A 18 -8.66 7.62 3.90
CA ASP A 18 -7.73 8.60 3.29
C ASP A 18 -6.40 7.91 2.92
N MET A 19 -5.99 6.91 3.70
CA MET A 19 -4.76 6.14 3.51
C MET A 19 -4.99 4.65 3.83
N VAL A 20 -4.28 3.77 3.13
CA VAL A 20 -4.21 2.33 3.42
C VAL A 20 -2.76 1.92 3.59
N LEU A 21 -2.47 1.32 4.74
CA LEU A 21 -1.27 0.53 5.01
C LEU A 21 -1.57 -0.93 4.69
N ALA A 22 -0.74 -1.56 3.88
CA ALA A 22 -0.84 -2.98 3.60
C ALA A 22 0.55 -3.57 3.36
N ASP A 23 0.66 -4.89 3.45
CA ASP A 23 1.91 -5.59 3.23
C ASP A 23 2.27 -5.70 1.73
N LYS A 24 3.51 -6.13 1.46
CA LYS A 24 4.10 -6.21 0.11
C LYS A 24 3.36 -7.14 -0.86
N ALA A 25 2.54 -8.09 -0.39
CA ALA A 25 1.73 -8.95 -1.27
C ALA A 25 0.66 -8.14 -2.02
N TYR A 26 0.25 -6.99 -1.47
CA TYR A 26 -0.71 -6.07 -2.09
C TYR A 26 -0.06 -4.99 -2.96
N SER A 27 1.18 -5.21 -3.39
CA SER A 27 1.94 -4.27 -4.23
C SER A 27 1.52 -4.25 -5.71
N SER A 28 0.60 -5.13 -6.12
CA SER A 28 0.23 -5.32 -7.53
C SER A 28 -0.32 -4.05 -8.20
N ARG A 29 -0.09 -3.93 -9.51
CA ARG A 29 -0.55 -2.78 -10.30
C ARG A 29 -2.08 -2.63 -10.26
N ALA A 30 -2.82 -3.74 -10.22
CA ALA A 30 -4.28 -3.74 -10.13
C ALA A 30 -4.76 -3.11 -8.81
N ILE A 31 -4.17 -3.50 -7.67
CA ILE A 31 -4.49 -2.93 -6.36
C ILE A 31 -4.14 -1.45 -6.32
N ARG A 32 -2.95 -1.07 -6.77
CA ARG A 32 -2.52 0.34 -6.84
C ARG A 32 -3.45 1.18 -7.72
N HIS A 33 -3.88 0.66 -8.87
CA HIS A 33 -4.82 1.34 -9.76
C HIS A 33 -6.20 1.50 -9.12
N HIS A 34 -6.71 0.46 -8.45
CA HIS A 34 -7.95 0.53 -7.70
C HIS A 34 -7.90 1.62 -6.61
N LEU A 35 -6.85 1.66 -5.80
CA LEU A 35 -6.69 2.67 -4.75
C LEU A 35 -6.55 4.09 -5.32
N ARG A 36 -5.79 4.27 -6.41
CA ARG A 36 -5.67 5.58 -7.10
C ARG A 36 -6.98 6.08 -7.68
N ARG A 37 -7.76 5.20 -8.34
CA ARG A 37 -9.10 5.55 -8.85
C ARG A 37 -10.03 5.97 -7.72
N ARG A 38 -9.91 5.32 -6.58
CA ARG A 38 -10.63 5.68 -5.36
C ARG A 38 -9.97 6.82 -4.60
N GLY A 39 -8.91 7.46 -5.11
CA GLY A 39 -8.17 8.54 -4.43
C GLY A 39 -7.80 8.23 -2.98
N ILE A 40 -7.35 7.00 -2.73
CA ILE A 40 -6.84 6.51 -1.44
C ILE A 40 -5.32 6.48 -1.53
N ARG A 41 -4.62 7.05 -0.55
CA ARG A 41 -3.16 7.01 -0.49
C ARG A 41 -2.68 5.61 -0.08
N ALA A 42 -1.90 4.96 -0.94
CA ALA A 42 -1.39 3.61 -0.69
C ALA A 42 0.03 3.65 -0.11
N VAL A 43 0.19 3.24 1.14
CA VAL A 43 1.48 3.01 1.81
C VAL A 43 1.71 1.50 1.85
N ILE A 44 2.23 0.98 0.74
CA ILE A 44 2.47 -0.44 0.53
C ILE A 44 3.91 -0.57 0.06
N PRO A 45 4.78 -1.34 0.73
CA PRO A 45 6.13 -1.54 0.28
C PRO A 45 6.16 -2.35 -1.02
N VAL A 46 7.13 -2.06 -1.88
CA VAL A 46 7.40 -2.87 -3.08
C VAL A 46 8.24 -4.09 -2.65
N PRO A 47 8.03 -5.29 -3.21
CA PRO A 47 8.94 -6.41 -2.99
C PRO A 47 10.37 -6.10 -3.48
N ALA A 48 11.39 -6.53 -2.72
CA ALA A 48 12.78 -6.17 -3.02
C ALA A 48 13.27 -6.69 -4.38
N ASP A 49 12.80 -7.87 -4.78
CA ASP A 49 13.02 -8.49 -6.08
C ASP A 49 12.44 -7.65 -7.23
N GLN A 50 11.23 -7.11 -7.05
CA GLN A 50 10.61 -6.21 -8.04
C GLN A 50 11.38 -4.91 -8.18
N ALA A 51 11.84 -4.32 -7.07
CA ALA A 51 12.69 -3.13 -7.13
C ALA A 51 14.04 -3.44 -7.79
N ALA A 52 14.65 -4.60 -7.50
CA ALA A 52 15.89 -5.03 -8.14
C ALA A 52 15.70 -5.29 -9.64
N HIS A 53 14.59 -5.90 -10.06
CA HIS A 53 14.27 -6.11 -11.46
C HIS A 53 14.06 -4.77 -12.19
N ARG A 54 13.33 -3.84 -11.59
CA ARG A 54 13.17 -2.48 -12.10
C ARG A 54 14.53 -1.81 -12.30
N ARG A 55 15.40 -1.84 -11.28
CA ARG A 55 16.77 -1.27 -11.35
C ARG A 55 17.59 -1.92 -12.46
N ARG A 56 17.55 -3.25 -12.60
CA ARG A 56 18.22 -3.99 -13.68
C ARG A 56 17.77 -3.57 -15.08
N ARG A 57 16.51 -3.15 -15.24
CA ARG A 57 15.98 -2.64 -16.53
C ARG A 57 16.41 -1.20 -16.85
N GLY A 58 17.06 -0.49 -15.92
CA GLY A 58 17.50 0.89 -16.12
C GLY A 58 16.34 1.81 -16.53
N SER A 59 16.55 2.62 -17.56
CA SER A 59 15.53 3.53 -18.11
C SER A 59 14.24 2.83 -18.57
N ARG A 60 14.34 1.55 -18.99
CA ARG A 60 13.18 0.72 -19.38
C ARG A 60 12.41 0.17 -18.17
N GLY A 61 12.89 0.39 -16.95
CA GLY A 61 12.23 -0.04 -15.72
C GLY A 61 11.05 0.84 -15.29
N GLY A 62 10.94 2.05 -15.85
CA GLY A 62 9.89 3.00 -15.48
C GLY A 62 10.09 3.60 -14.08
N ARG A 63 9.15 4.46 -13.69
CA ARG A 63 9.24 5.24 -12.44
C ARG A 63 8.80 4.40 -11.22
N PRO A 64 9.53 4.43 -10.09
CA PRO A 64 9.07 3.84 -8.84
C PRO A 64 7.74 4.44 -8.37
N PRO A 65 6.92 3.69 -7.60
CA PRO A 65 5.78 4.26 -6.89
C PRO A 65 6.21 5.43 -5.98
N ALA A 66 5.33 6.42 -5.83
CA ALA A 66 5.64 7.62 -5.05
C ALA A 66 5.84 7.36 -3.54
N PHE A 67 5.37 6.22 -3.03
CA PHE A 67 5.52 5.82 -1.64
C PHE A 67 6.20 4.45 -1.59
N ASP A 68 7.53 4.48 -1.57
CA ASP A 68 8.41 3.32 -1.33
C ASP A 68 9.08 3.52 0.05
N ASN A 69 8.34 3.39 1.14
CA ASN A 69 8.96 3.20 2.46
C ASN A 69 9.13 1.69 2.67
N TYR A 70 10.30 1.19 2.29
CA TYR A 70 10.80 -0.07 2.83
C TYR A 70 11.13 0.16 4.31
N SER A 71 10.16 -0.04 5.19
CA SER A 71 10.39 -0.04 6.63
C SER A 71 9.71 -1.25 7.24
N HIS A 72 10.39 -2.38 7.20
CA HIS A 72 10.26 -3.46 8.18
C HIS A 72 11.70 -3.79 8.64
N PRO A 73 11.87 -4.12 9.94
CA PRO A 73 12.90 -3.64 10.87
C PRO A 73 14.35 -3.84 10.44
#